data_AF-A0A7K7LWB8-F1
#
_entry.id   AF-A0A7K7LWB8-F1
#
_cell.length_a   1.000
_cell.length_b   1.000
_cell.length_c   1.000
_cell.angle_alpha   90.00
_cell.angle_beta   90.00
_cell.angle_gamma   90.00
#
_symmetry.space_group_name_H-M   'P 1'
#
loop_
_entity.id
_entity.type
_entity.pdbx_description
1 polymer ?
#
loop_
_entity_poly.entity_id
_entity_poly.type
_entity_poly.pdbx_seq_one_letter_code
_entity_poly.pdbx_strand_id
1 'polypeptide(L)'
;MTLTHSCNTPWADNWLVDTEDEKPVHHGLSSFGKMVVEEMNRLGMIVDLAHVSVDTMKVVLNISKAPVIFSHSSAYSICPHRRNVPDDVLQMVASTGSLVMVNFYNGYVTCSDKATLSDVAGEEVPGWVGCGSDPPCPADPGPPLTDHLDYVKKVAGVQAVGFGGDYDGVT
;
A
#
# COMPACT_ATOMS: atom_id res chain seq x y z
N MET A 1 -8.04 7.32 9.99
CA MET A 1 -8.78 6.06 10.27
C MET A 1 -8.75 5.23 9.02
N THR A 2 -8.33 3.97 9.14
CA THR A 2 -8.37 2.98 8.06
C THR A 2 -9.79 2.48 7.88
N LEU A 3 -10.32 2.48 6.65
CA LEU A 3 -11.76 2.24 6.44
C LEU A 3 -12.18 0.79 6.63
N THR A 4 -11.25 -0.13 6.42
CA THR A 4 -11.42 -1.57 6.65
C THR A 4 -10.14 -2.16 7.24
N HIS A 5 -10.22 -3.43 7.62
CA HIS A 5 -9.06 -4.30 7.77
C HIS A 5 -9.26 -5.49 6.82
N SER A 6 -9.06 -6.74 7.24
CA SER A 6 -9.31 -7.95 6.45
C SER A 6 -10.77 -8.45 6.51
N CYS A 7 -11.74 -7.54 6.67
CA CYS A 7 -13.17 -7.84 6.64
C CYS A 7 -13.93 -6.64 6.07
N ASN A 8 -15.03 -6.92 5.35
CA ASN A 8 -15.98 -5.89 4.96
C ASN A 8 -16.61 -5.24 6.20
N THR A 9 -16.83 -3.93 6.14
CA THR A 9 -17.64 -3.22 7.13
C THR A 9 -19.03 -2.95 6.54
N PRO A 10 -20.03 -2.54 7.34
CA PRO A 10 -21.32 -2.06 6.80
C PRO A 10 -21.21 -0.84 5.87
N TRP A 11 -20.02 -0.28 5.68
CA TRP A 11 -19.80 0.99 5.00
C TRP A 11 -18.66 1.01 3.97
N ALA A 12 -17.79 0.00 3.94
CA ALA A 12 -16.71 -0.13 2.96
C ALA A 12 -16.33 -1.59 2.69
N ASP A 13 -15.95 -1.88 1.44
CA ASP A 13 -15.42 -3.17 1.01
C ASP A 13 -13.89 -3.25 1.19
N ASN A 14 -13.40 -4.42 1.62
CA ASN A 14 -11.98 -4.69 1.89
C ASN A 14 -11.26 -5.40 0.74
N TRP A 15 -9.94 -5.46 0.81
CA TRP A 15 -9.04 -5.99 -0.23
C TRP A 15 -9.28 -7.46 -0.60
N LEU A 16 -9.84 -8.30 0.27
CA LEU A 16 -10.19 -9.70 -0.04
C LEU A 16 -11.27 -9.81 -1.13
N VAL A 17 -12.01 -8.74 -1.39
CA VAL A 17 -12.93 -8.67 -2.52
C VAL A 17 -12.18 -8.75 -3.86
N ASP A 18 -10.95 -8.22 -3.92
CA ASP A 18 -10.13 -8.20 -5.15
C ASP A 18 -9.39 -9.53 -5.38
N THR A 19 -9.37 -10.44 -4.39
CA THR A 19 -8.87 -11.82 -4.52
C THR A 19 -9.98 -12.83 -4.81
N GLU A 20 -11.25 -12.41 -4.79
CA GLU A 20 -12.44 -13.27 -4.85
C GLU A 20 -12.66 -14.15 -3.59
N ASP A 21 -11.88 -13.94 -2.52
CA ASP A 21 -12.07 -14.63 -1.23
C ASP A 21 -13.30 -14.12 -0.48
N GLU A 22 -13.65 -12.85 -0.69
CA GLU A 22 -14.91 -12.25 -0.24
C GLU A 22 -15.71 -11.68 -1.42
N LYS A 23 -17.04 -11.58 -1.26
CA LYS A 23 -17.90 -10.93 -2.25
C LYS A 23 -18.00 -9.43 -1.98
N PRO A 24 -18.02 -8.58 -3.02
CA PRO A 24 -18.30 -7.15 -2.85
C PRO A 24 -19.70 -6.98 -2.24
N VAL A 25 -19.82 -6.12 -1.22
CA VAL A 25 -21.10 -5.80 -0.58
C VAL A 25 -21.61 -4.45 -1.08
N HIS A 26 -20.70 -3.48 -1.26
CA HIS A 26 -21.05 -2.10 -1.61
C HIS A 26 -20.53 -1.64 -2.97
N HIS A 27 -19.65 -2.43 -3.59
CA HIS A 27 -18.84 -2.02 -4.75
C HIS A 27 -18.04 -0.76 -4.43
N GLY A 28 -17.33 -0.80 -3.30
CA GLY A 28 -16.55 0.31 -2.76
C GLY A 28 -17.14 0.81 -1.43
N LEU A 29 -17.88 1.93 -1.47
CA LEU A 29 -18.53 2.51 -0.29
C LEU A 29 -20.05 2.41 -0.37
N SER A 30 -20.68 2.13 0.78
CA SER A 30 -22.12 2.28 0.94
C SER A 30 -22.52 3.77 0.93
N SER A 31 -23.82 4.06 0.81
CA SER A 31 -24.33 5.44 0.98
C SER A 31 -23.94 6.04 2.34
N PHE A 32 -23.91 5.22 3.40
CA PHE A 32 -23.45 5.64 4.71
C PHE A 32 -21.92 5.82 4.74
N GLY A 33 -21.14 4.96 4.06
CA GLY A 33 -19.69 5.11 3.95
C GLY A 33 -19.25 6.42 3.30
N LYS A 34 -20.00 6.92 2.32
CA LYS A 34 -19.76 8.26 1.75
C LYS A 34 -19.94 9.36 2.81
N MET A 35 -20.95 9.26 3.67
CA MET A 35 -21.14 10.19 4.79
C MET A 35 -20.01 10.08 5.83
N VAL A 36 -19.48 8.87 6.06
CA VAL A 36 -18.31 8.68 6.93
C VAL A 36 -17.11 9.46 6.40
N VAL A 37 -16.80 9.35 5.09
CA VAL A 37 -15.69 10.11 4.46
C VAL A 37 -15.92 11.62 4.55
N GLU A 38 -17.14 12.08 4.28
CA GLU A 38 -17.49 13.50 4.42
C GLU A 38 -17.29 14.02 5.85
N GLU A 39 -17.68 13.23 6.85
CA GLU A 39 -17.52 13.59 8.26
C GLU A 39 -16.05 13.59 8.68
N MET A 40 -15.25 12.64 8.19
CA MET A 40 -13.81 12.64 8.39
C MET A 40 -13.17 13.91 7.82
N ASN A 41 -13.55 14.31 6.59
CA ASN A 41 -13.10 15.57 6.02
C ASN A 41 -13.54 16.79 6.86
N ARG A 42 -14.79 16.80 7.37
CA ARG A 42 -15.30 17.88 8.23
C ARG A 42 -14.51 18.01 9.53
N LEU A 43 -14.10 16.88 10.11
CA LEU A 43 -13.33 16.82 11.36
C LEU A 43 -11.84 17.10 11.18
N GLY A 44 -11.33 17.11 9.94
CA GLY A 44 -9.89 17.13 9.68
C GLY A 44 -9.21 15.81 10.04
N MET A 45 -9.95 14.69 10.02
CA MET A 45 -9.41 13.36 10.23
C MET A 45 -8.91 12.78 8.91
N ILE A 46 -7.66 12.30 8.90
CA ILE A 46 -7.07 11.68 7.71
C ILE A 46 -7.77 10.35 7.40
N VAL A 47 -8.19 10.20 6.16
CA VAL A 47 -8.72 8.95 5.60
C VAL A 47 -7.55 8.06 5.19
N ASP A 48 -7.56 6.82 5.64
CA ASP A 48 -6.55 5.82 5.31
C ASP A 48 -7.15 4.68 4.49
N LEU A 49 -6.52 4.38 3.35
CA LEU A 49 -6.93 3.42 2.35
C LEU A 49 -6.14 2.11 2.38
N ALA A 50 -5.28 1.89 3.37
CA ALA A 50 -4.77 0.55 3.64
C ALA A 50 -5.96 -0.44 3.83
N HIS A 51 -5.80 -1.68 3.37
CA HIS A 51 -6.77 -2.79 3.46
C HIS A 51 -8.08 -2.67 2.68
N VAL A 52 -8.35 -1.55 2.02
CA VAL A 52 -9.60 -1.40 1.27
C VAL A 52 -9.51 -2.06 -0.11
N SER A 53 -10.66 -2.35 -0.73
CA SER A 53 -10.68 -2.81 -2.13
C SER A 53 -10.29 -1.71 -3.11
N VAL A 54 -9.89 -2.07 -4.33
CA VAL A 54 -9.58 -1.11 -5.41
C VAL A 54 -10.76 -0.19 -5.71
N ASP A 55 -11.99 -0.71 -5.70
CA ASP A 55 -13.20 0.10 -5.88
C ASP A 55 -13.36 1.13 -4.75
N THR A 56 -13.11 0.74 -3.49
CA THR A 56 -13.11 1.67 -2.36
C THR A 56 -12.04 2.75 -2.52
N MET A 57 -10.82 2.39 -2.96
CA MET A 57 -9.74 3.35 -3.21
C MET A 57 -10.20 4.44 -4.18
N LYS A 58 -10.76 4.02 -5.33
CA LYS A 58 -11.22 4.92 -6.40
C LYS A 58 -12.36 5.82 -5.95
N VAL A 59 -13.36 5.24 -5.26
CA VAL A 59 -14.50 6.02 -4.75
C VAL A 59 -14.03 7.07 -3.77
N VAL A 60 -13.17 6.73 -2.81
CA VAL A 60 -12.68 7.67 -1.80
C VAL A 60 -11.83 8.77 -2.42
N LEU A 61 -10.87 8.42 -3.28
CA LEU A 61 -10.02 9.40 -3.95
C LEU A 61 -10.82 10.38 -4.81
N ASN A 62 -11.99 9.97 -5.32
CA ASN A 62 -12.87 10.84 -6.10
C ASN A 62 -13.76 11.75 -5.24
N ILE A 63 -14.16 11.33 -4.04
CA ILE A 63 -15.10 12.11 -3.20
C ILE A 63 -14.43 12.90 -2.07
N SER A 64 -13.24 12.50 -1.64
CA SER A 64 -12.55 13.15 -0.52
C SER A 64 -12.17 14.59 -0.88
N LYS A 65 -12.45 15.52 0.03
CA LYS A 65 -12.13 16.95 -0.12
C LYS A 65 -10.72 17.31 0.35
N ALA A 66 -10.04 16.36 0.99
CA ALA A 66 -8.68 16.49 1.49
C ALA A 66 -7.83 15.30 1.02
N PRO A 67 -6.49 15.45 0.93
CA PRO A 67 -5.59 14.34 0.65
C PRO A 67 -5.81 13.17 1.61
N VAL A 68 -5.68 11.96 1.08
CA VAL A 68 -5.78 10.72 1.84
C VAL A 68 -4.41 10.06 1.93
N ILE A 69 -4.31 9.02 2.76
CA ILE A 69 -3.08 8.22 2.86
C ILE A 69 -3.36 6.75 2.59
N PHE A 70 -2.31 6.03 2.21
CA PHE A 70 -2.19 4.59 2.40
C PHE A 70 -1.11 4.42 3.46
N SER A 71 -1.49 4.13 4.71
CA SER A 71 -0.57 4.15 5.85
C SER A 71 0.49 3.03 5.81
N HIS A 72 0.19 1.93 5.12
CA HIS A 72 1.10 0.81 4.86
C HIS A 72 0.62 0.01 3.63
N SER A 73 1.08 0.40 2.45
CA SER A 73 0.82 -0.33 1.19
C SER A 73 1.95 -0.09 0.19
N SER A 74 2.19 -1.04 -0.71
CA SER A 74 3.28 -0.96 -1.69
C SER A 74 2.74 -0.89 -3.12
N ALA A 75 3.61 -0.83 -4.13
CA ALA A 75 3.22 -0.74 -5.55
C ALA A 75 2.87 -2.11 -6.18
N TYR A 76 1.69 -2.24 -6.80
CA TYR A 76 1.21 -3.50 -7.39
C TYR A 76 2.07 -3.97 -8.56
N SER A 77 2.56 -3.03 -9.38
CA SER A 77 3.39 -3.36 -10.55
C SER A 77 4.79 -3.88 -10.22
N ILE A 78 5.23 -3.69 -8.97
CA ILE A 78 6.48 -4.27 -8.45
C ILE A 78 6.19 -5.62 -7.79
N CYS A 79 5.16 -5.67 -6.93
CA CYS A 79 4.68 -6.92 -6.34
C CYS A 79 3.16 -7.07 -6.51
N PRO A 80 2.66 -8.01 -7.34
CA PRO A 80 1.24 -8.08 -7.74
C PRO A 80 0.32 -8.69 -6.66
N HIS A 81 0.39 -8.17 -5.44
CA HIS A 81 -0.46 -8.53 -4.32
C HIS A 81 -1.64 -7.56 -4.20
N ARG A 82 -2.87 -8.05 -3.92
CA ARG A 82 -4.08 -7.18 -3.86
C ARG A 82 -4.10 -6.14 -2.74
N ARG A 83 -3.19 -6.26 -1.76
CA ARG A 83 -2.93 -5.20 -0.77
C ARG A 83 -2.13 -4.01 -1.32
N ASN A 84 -1.53 -4.15 -2.49
CA ASN A 84 -0.72 -3.12 -3.13
C ASN A 84 -1.55 -2.25 -4.07
N VAL A 85 -1.10 -1.00 -4.23
CA VAL A 85 -1.78 0.06 -4.96
C VAL A 85 -1.56 -0.12 -6.47
N PRO A 86 -2.62 -0.28 -7.28
CA PRO A 86 -2.51 -0.34 -8.74
C PRO A 86 -2.10 0.98 -9.38
N ASP A 87 -1.56 0.94 -10.59
CA ASP A 87 -1.04 2.11 -11.30
C ASP A 87 -2.08 3.20 -11.56
N ASP A 88 -3.32 2.83 -11.89
CA ASP A 88 -4.41 3.78 -12.10
C ASP A 88 -4.79 4.50 -10.79
N VAL A 89 -4.73 3.80 -9.66
CA VAL A 89 -4.89 4.41 -8.33
C VAL A 89 -3.69 5.29 -7.98
N LEU A 90 -2.45 4.90 -8.31
CA LEU A 90 -1.26 5.74 -8.11
C LEU A 90 -1.34 7.06 -8.92
N GLN A 91 -1.92 7.03 -10.11
CA GLN A 91 -2.19 8.26 -10.88
C GLN A 91 -3.19 9.16 -10.17
N MET A 92 -4.24 8.59 -9.55
CA MET A 92 -5.18 9.33 -8.72
C MET A 92 -4.54 9.88 -7.44
N VAL A 93 -3.59 9.15 -6.85
CA VAL A 93 -2.79 9.64 -5.71
C VAL A 93 -2.05 10.92 -6.11
N ALA A 94 -1.40 10.91 -7.28
CA ALA A 94 -0.70 12.07 -7.82
C ALA A 94 -1.63 13.29 -8.00
N SER A 95 -2.81 13.08 -8.59
CA SER A 95 -3.74 14.17 -8.90
C SER A 95 -4.45 14.73 -7.67
N THR A 96 -4.56 13.95 -6.59
CA THR A 96 -5.22 14.35 -5.34
C THR A 96 -4.25 14.86 -4.27
N GLY A 97 -2.94 14.81 -4.52
CA GLY A 97 -1.92 15.16 -3.54
C GLY A 97 -1.86 14.19 -2.35
N SER A 98 -2.30 12.95 -2.55
CA SER A 98 -2.35 11.90 -1.53
C SER A 98 -0.97 11.23 -1.35
N LEU A 99 -0.84 10.42 -0.30
CA LEU A 99 0.43 9.82 0.11
C LEU A 99 0.34 8.29 0.19
N VAL A 100 1.32 7.58 -0.37
CA VAL A 100 1.52 6.15 -0.17
C VAL A 100 2.73 5.93 0.74
N MET A 101 2.49 5.35 1.90
CA MET A 101 3.52 4.96 2.86
C MET A 101 3.87 3.48 2.60
N VAL A 102 5.05 3.24 2.02
CA VAL A 102 5.49 1.93 1.55
C VAL A 102 5.65 0.95 2.71
N ASN A 103 5.03 -0.23 2.58
CA ASN A 103 5.05 -1.30 3.59
C ASN A 103 6.39 -2.04 3.56
N PHE A 104 6.77 -2.67 4.68
CA PHE A 104 8.00 -3.45 4.86
C PHE A 104 7.73 -4.96 4.91
N TYR A 105 6.46 -5.39 4.89
CA TYR A 105 6.10 -6.79 4.85
C TYR A 105 6.56 -7.44 3.54
N ASN A 106 7.41 -8.46 3.65
CA ASN A 106 8.00 -9.17 2.52
C ASN A 106 6.99 -9.69 1.49
N GLY A 107 5.82 -10.17 1.95
CA GLY A 107 4.77 -10.63 1.05
C GLY A 107 4.21 -9.53 0.13
N TYR A 108 4.36 -8.26 0.49
CA TYR A 108 3.91 -7.11 -0.29
C TYR A 108 5.05 -6.34 -0.96
N VAL A 109 6.30 -6.65 -0.60
CA VAL A 109 7.51 -6.00 -1.12
C VAL A 109 8.22 -6.92 -2.10
N THR A 110 8.82 -8.00 -1.61
CA THR A 110 9.60 -8.93 -2.44
C THR A 110 8.75 -10.02 -3.09
N CYS A 111 7.46 -10.10 -2.75
CA CYS A 111 6.57 -11.23 -3.06
C CYS A 111 7.14 -12.60 -2.64
N SER A 112 7.99 -12.62 -1.61
CA SER A 112 8.69 -13.80 -1.14
C SER A 112 8.29 -14.08 0.30
N ASP A 113 8.37 -15.35 0.71
CA ASP A 113 8.15 -15.77 2.11
C ASP A 113 9.37 -15.50 3.00
N LYS A 114 10.47 -15.02 2.42
CA LYS A 114 11.70 -14.67 3.13
C LYS A 114 11.96 -13.18 3.04
N ALA A 115 12.47 -12.63 4.14
CA ALA A 115 12.92 -11.25 4.24
C ALA A 115 14.40 -11.21 4.60
N THR A 116 15.17 -10.39 3.91
CA THR A 116 16.58 -10.12 4.20
C THR A 116 16.81 -8.64 4.48
N LEU A 117 17.96 -8.30 5.08
CA LEU A 117 18.32 -6.90 5.32
C LEU A 117 18.59 -6.16 4.00
N SER A 118 19.07 -6.86 2.97
CA SER A 118 19.26 -6.31 1.63
C SER A 118 17.93 -5.89 0.99
N ASP A 119 16.84 -6.61 1.28
CA ASP A 119 15.50 -6.30 0.76
C ASP A 119 14.99 -4.94 1.27
N VAL A 120 15.49 -4.47 2.42
CA VAL A 120 15.10 -3.18 3.02
C VAL A 120 16.14 -2.09 2.77
N ALA A 121 17.43 -2.41 2.93
CA ALA A 121 18.52 -1.45 2.86
C ALA A 121 19.02 -1.19 1.43
N GLY A 122 18.67 -2.04 0.47
CA GLY A 122 19.28 -2.05 -0.87
C GLY A 122 20.69 -2.64 -0.87
N GLU A 123 21.21 -3.00 -2.05
CA GLU A 123 22.53 -3.65 -2.20
C GLU A 123 23.73 -2.72 -1.88
N GLU A 124 23.51 -1.42 -1.69
CA GLU A 124 24.59 -0.46 -1.41
C GLU A 124 24.52 0.06 0.03
N VAL A 125 24.96 -0.74 0.99
CA VAL A 125 25.33 -0.21 2.32
C VAL A 125 26.86 -0.16 2.39
N PRO A 126 27.51 1.02 2.25
CA PRO A 126 28.96 1.14 2.35
C PRO A 126 29.44 0.67 3.73
N GLY A 127 30.15 -0.46 3.77
CA GLY A 127 30.64 -1.09 5.00
C GLY A 127 29.83 -2.30 5.48
N TRP A 128 28.70 -2.62 4.85
CA TRP A 128 28.03 -3.91 5.02
C TRP A 128 28.43 -4.83 3.87
N VAL A 129 29.29 -5.79 4.16
CA VAL A 129 29.56 -6.90 3.23
C VAL A 129 28.40 -7.89 3.38
N GLY A 130 27.29 -7.66 2.68
CA GLY A 130 26.43 -8.79 2.29
C GLY A 130 27.31 -9.79 1.55
N CYS A 131 27.20 -11.08 1.89
CA CYS A 131 28.15 -12.16 1.61
C CYS A 131 29.19 -11.80 0.54
N GLY A 132 30.46 -11.70 0.94
CA GLY A 132 31.58 -11.61 0.01
C GLY A 132 31.62 -12.81 -0.95
N SER A 133 32.78 -13.08 -1.55
CA SER A 133 32.99 -14.14 -2.54
C SER A 133 32.73 -15.59 -2.09
N ASP A 134 32.02 -15.83 -0.99
CA ASP A 134 31.73 -17.14 -0.42
C ASP A 134 30.28 -17.58 -0.70
N PRO A 135 30.04 -18.52 -1.62
CA PRO A 135 28.73 -19.13 -1.84
C PRO A 135 28.33 -20.09 -0.69
N PRO A 136 27.01 -20.34 -0.50
CA PRO A 136 25.92 -19.99 -1.41
C PRO A 136 25.26 -18.65 -1.06
N CYS A 137 25.42 -17.65 -1.94
CA CYS A 137 24.48 -16.53 -2.00
C CYS A 137 23.13 -17.07 -2.48
N PRO A 138 22.02 -16.83 -1.75
CA PRO A 138 20.69 -17.21 -2.21
C PRO A 138 20.40 -16.55 -3.56
N ALA A 139 19.65 -17.26 -4.42
CA ALA A 139 19.16 -16.74 -5.69
C ALA A 139 18.43 -15.41 -5.49
N ASP A 140 18.60 -14.53 -6.49
CA ASP A 140 18.02 -13.18 -6.67
C ASP A 140 16.85 -12.90 -5.72
N PRO A 141 17.04 -12.13 -4.63
CA PRO A 141 15.92 -11.70 -3.81
C PRO A 141 14.97 -10.88 -4.69
N GLY A 142 13.66 -11.01 -4.49
CA GLY A 142 12.68 -10.20 -5.21
C GLY A 142 12.97 -8.68 -5.08
N PRO A 143 12.21 -7.83 -5.80
CA PRO A 143 12.51 -6.40 -5.83
C PRO A 143 12.57 -5.81 -4.41
N PRO A 144 13.64 -5.08 -4.06
CA PRO A 144 13.78 -4.49 -2.74
C PRO A 144 12.72 -3.41 -2.48
N LEU A 145 12.56 -3.04 -1.22
CA LEU A 145 11.71 -1.94 -0.76
C LEU A 145 11.99 -0.62 -1.52
N THR A 146 13.25 -0.39 -1.89
CA THR A 146 13.66 0.80 -2.66
C THR A 146 12.98 0.87 -4.03
N ASP A 147 12.70 -0.26 -4.67
CA ASP A 147 12.03 -0.29 -5.97
C ASP A 147 10.59 0.19 -5.86
N HIS A 148 9.90 -0.14 -4.76
CA HIS A 148 8.57 0.39 -4.50
C HIS A 148 8.60 1.90 -4.26
N LEU A 149 9.56 2.41 -3.49
CA LEU A 149 9.71 3.85 -3.27
C LEU A 149 9.96 4.60 -4.59
N ASP A 150 10.89 4.10 -5.40
CA ASP A 150 11.22 4.68 -6.70
C ASP A 150 10.06 4.57 -7.70
N TYR A 151 9.30 3.47 -7.67
CA TYR A 151 8.14 3.29 -8.52
C TYR A 151 7.00 4.25 -8.16
N VAL A 152 6.64 4.36 -6.87
CA VAL A 152 5.62 5.33 -6.44
C VAL A 152 6.07 6.75 -6.74
N LYS A 153 7.35 7.08 -6.51
CA LYS A 153 7.94 8.37 -6.88
C LYS A 153 7.82 8.65 -8.39
N LYS A 154 8.07 7.64 -9.23
CA LYS A 154 8.00 7.74 -10.69
C LYS A 154 6.57 8.00 -11.18
N VAL A 155 5.57 7.35 -10.58
CA VAL A 155 4.17 7.42 -11.03
C VAL A 155 3.40 8.57 -10.37
N ALA A 156 3.52 8.71 -9.05
CA ALA A 156 2.74 9.64 -8.24
C ALA A 156 3.51 10.90 -7.80
N GLY A 157 4.83 10.94 -8.04
CA GLY A 157 5.70 12.06 -7.67
C GLY A 157 6.34 11.92 -6.29
N VAL A 158 7.43 12.66 -6.06
CA VAL A 158 8.24 12.53 -4.82
C VAL A 158 7.47 12.91 -3.54
N GLN A 159 6.47 13.77 -3.63
CA GLN A 159 5.67 14.18 -2.48
C GLN A 159 4.64 13.11 -2.06
N ALA A 160 4.40 12.11 -2.91
CA ALA A 160 3.41 11.07 -2.70
C ALA A 160 4.01 9.78 -2.08
N VAL A 161 5.26 9.81 -1.60
CA VAL A 161 5.96 8.65 -1.05
C VAL A 161 6.32 8.85 0.43
N GLY A 162 6.07 7.84 1.25
CA GLY A 162 6.49 7.78 2.66
C GLY A 162 6.84 6.35 3.09
N PHE A 163 7.08 6.14 4.39
CA PHE A 163 7.40 4.84 4.98
C PHE A 163 6.28 4.38 5.94
N GLY A 164 5.80 3.16 5.78
CA GLY A 164 4.70 2.57 6.55
C GLY A 164 5.06 1.18 7.05
N GLY A 165 5.99 1.10 8.02
CA GLY A 165 6.73 -0.13 8.34
C GLY A 165 5.92 -1.36 8.80
N ASP A 166 4.69 -1.19 9.24
CA ASP A 166 3.82 -2.30 9.69
C ASP A 166 4.49 -3.22 10.75
N TYR A 167 5.39 -2.64 11.57
CA TYR A 167 6.07 -3.35 12.64
C TYR A 167 5.05 -3.89 13.65
N ASP A 168 5.22 -5.14 14.07
CA ASP A 168 4.30 -5.89 14.93
C ASP A 168 2.87 -6.06 14.36
N GLY A 169 2.62 -5.67 13.10
CA GLY A 169 1.32 -5.78 12.41
C GLY A 169 1.16 -7.05 11.57
N VAL A 170 2.24 -7.82 11.40
CA VAL A 170 2.31 -9.03 10.60
C VAL A 170 2.53 -10.24 11.52
N THR A 171 1.76 -11.31 11.31
CA THR A 171 1.86 -12.59 12.03
C THR A 171 2.02 -13.77 11.09
#